data_AF-A0A1L8MZ63-F1
#
_entry.id   AF-A0A1L8MZ63-F1
#
_cell.length_a   1.000
_cell.length_b   1.000
_cell.length_c   1.000
_cell.angle_alpha   90.00
_cell.angle_beta   90.00
_cell.angle_gamma   90.00
#
_symmetry.space_group_name_H-M   'P 1'
#
loop_
_entity.id
_entity.type
_entity.pdbx_description
1 polymer ?
#
loop_
_entity_poly.entity_id
_entity_poly.type
_entity_poly.pdbx_seq_one_letter_code
_entity_poly.pdbx_strand_id
1 'polypeptide(L)'
;MNSSEKIEDTQMNELIDEGLKELLRLVYEIDDPKLLEDFFRCLFTPAELVDISKRWLLVKEIEKGTTQREIAKKYRLSLCKITRGSKELKKDYSAFRKLLDRI
;
A
#
# COMPACT_ATOMS: atom_id res chain seq x y z
N MET A 1 15.74 20.50 18.86
CA MET A 1 16.24 19.88 17.61
C MET A 1 17.15 20.90 16.97
N ASN A 2 18.43 20.54 16.79
CA ASN A 2 19.43 21.46 16.24
C ASN A 2 19.35 21.49 14.70
N SER A 3 19.82 22.58 14.09
CA SER A 3 19.76 22.79 12.64
C SER A 3 20.47 21.70 11.83
N SER A 4 21.52 21.08 12.37
CA SER A 4 22.24 19.96 11.74
C SER A 4 21.42 18.67 11.70
N GLU A 5 20.75 18.29 12.79
CA GLU A 5 19.86 17.11 12.85
C GLU A 5 18.73 17.26 11.82
N LYS A 6 18.21 18.48 11.66
CA LYS A 6 17.12 18.77 10.73
C LYS A 6 17.53 18.66 9.25
N ILE A 7 18.81 18.94 8.94
CA ILE A 7 19.36 18.81 7.58
C ILE A 7 19.57 17.34 7.23
N GLU A 8 20.15 16.54 8.15
CA GLU A 8 20.34 15.10 7.95
C GLU A 8 19.01 14.35 7.78
N ASP A 9 18.01 14.68 8.61
CA ASP A 9 16.65 14.13 8.48
C ASP A 9 16.02 14.48 7.12
N THR A 10 16.27 15.69 6.61
CA THR A 10 15.71 16.13 5.31
C THR A 10 16.37 15.38 4.16
N GLN A 11 17.70 15.26 4.16
CA GLN A 11 18.46 14.54 3.13
C GLN A 11 18.10 13.05 3.09
N MET A 12 17.93 12.42 4.25
CA MET A 12 17.52 11.01 4.32
C MET A 12 16.12 10.81 3.72
N ASN A 13 15.18 11.71 4.01
CA ASN A 13 13.81 11.63 3.46
C ASN A 13 13.80 11.80 1.94
N GLU A 14 14.64 12.67 1.39
CA GLU A 14 14.79 12.85 -0.06
C GLU A 14 15.31 11.57 -0.72
N LEU A 15 16.35 10.95 -0.15
CA LEU A 15 16.91 9.69 -0.67
C LEU A 15 15.88 8.55 -0.64
N ILE A 16 15.07 8.46 0.42
CA ILE A 16 13.99 7.46 0.53
C ILE A 16 12.92 7.70 -0.54
N ASP A 17 12.54 8.95 -0.79
CA ASP A 17 11.55 9.31 -1.80
C ASP A 17 12.06 9.00 -3.23
N GLU A 18 13.34 9.26 -3.50
CA GLU A 18 13.99 8.87 -4.75
C GLU A 18 14.00 7.36 -4.96
N GLY A 19 14.43 6.60 -3.95
CA GLY A 19 14.41 5.13 -4.01
C GLY A 19 13.01 4.56 -4.21
N LEU A 20 11.99 5.16 -3.58
CA LEU A 20 10.60 4.77 -3.81
C LEU A 20 10.16 5.03 -5.26
N LYS A 21 10.50 6.20 -5.83
CA LYS A 21 10.16 6.53 -7.22
C LYS A 21 10.83 5.58 -8.21
N GLU A 22 12.10 5.26 -7.99
CA GLU A 22 12.83 4.29 -8.82
C GLU A 22 12.16 2.91 -8.78
N LEU A 23 11.86 2.42 -7.56
CA LEU A 23 11.17 1.15 -7.37
C LEU A 23 9.83 1.09 -8.11
N LEU A 24 9.02 2.14 -7.98
CA LEU A 24 7.70 2.21 -8.63
C LEU A 24 7.82 2.23 -10.16
N ARG A 25 8.84 2.91 -10.69
CA ARG A 25 9.11 2.92 -12.13
C ARG A 25 9.47 1.53 -12.63
N LEU A 26 10.39 0.83 -11.96
CA LEU A 26 10.77 -0.54 -12.33
C LEU A 26 9.55 -1.48 -12.30
N VAL A 27 8.72 -1.40 -11.25
CA VAL A 27 7.48 -2.18 -11.16
C VAL A 27 6.52 -1.91 -12.32
N TYR A 28 6.43 -0.66 -12.79
CA TYR A 28 5.58 -0.28 -13.91
C TYR A 28 6.10 -0.77 -15.26
N GLU A 29 7.41 -0.89 -15.43
CA GLU A 29 8.06 -1.33 -16.69
C GLU A 29 8.12 -2.87 -16.85
N ILE A 30 7.85 -3.65 -15.81
CA ILE A 30 7.85 -5.12 -15.88
C ILE A 30 6.55 -5.64 -16.52
N ASP A 31 6.67 -6.16 -17.75
CA ASP A 31 5.56 -6.78 -18.48
C ASP A 31 5.39 -8.30 -18.22
N ASP A 32 6.29 -8.91 -17.44
CA ASP A 32 6.23 -10.33 -17.06
C ASP A 32 5.63 -10.51 -15.66
N PRO A 33 4.40 -11.06 -15.53
CA PRO A 33 3.75 -11.28 -14.24
C PRO A 33 4.54 -12.20 -13.30
N LYS A 34 5.29 -13.17 -13.84
CA LYS A 34 6.05 -14.12 -13.03
C LYS A 34 7.27 -13.45 -12.43
N LEU A 35 8.01 -12.70 -13.24
CA LEU A 35 9.12 -11.88 -12.76
C LEU A 35 8.67 -10.87 -11.70
N LEU A 36 7.52 -10.21 -11.91
CA LEU A 36 6.96 -9.27 -10.93
C LEU A 36 6.61 -9.95 -9.60
N GLU A 37 5.99 -11.14 -9.64
CA GLU A 37 5.68 -11.90 -8.44
C GLU A 37 6.96 -12.31 -7.69
N ASP A 38 7.95 -12.85 -8.39
CA ASP A 38 9.22 -13.29 -7.79
C ASP A 38 9.99 -12.11 -7.20
N PHE A 39 10.00 -10.96 -7.89
CA PHE A 39 10.58 -9.72 -7.38
C PHE A 39 9.95 -9.28 -6.06
N PHE A 40 8.61 -9.27 -5.97
CA PHE A 40 7.91 -8.94 -4.72
C PHE A 40 8.23 -9.95 -3.61
N ARG A 41 8.40 -11.23 -3.93
CA ARG A 41 8.78 -12.28 -2.96
C ARG A 41 10.22 -12.16 -2.47
N CYS A 42 11.11 -11.55 -3.26
CA CYS A 42 12.46 -11.21 -2.84
C CYS A 42 12.49 -9.94 -1.97
N LEU A 43 11.69 -8.92 -2.34
CA LEU A 43 11.69 -7.62 -1.68
C LEU A 43 10.99 -7.62 -0.32
N PHE A 44 9.91 -8.39 -0.18
CA PHE A 44 9.08 -8.42 1.01
C PHE A 44 9.17 -9.74 1.75
N THR A 45 9.06 -9.69 3.07
CA THR A 45 8.86 -10.89 3.88
C THR A 45 7.48 -11.51 3.60
N PRO A 46 7.30 -12.82 3.86
CA PRO A 46 5.99 -13.46 3.73
C PRO A 46 4.88 -12.77 4.54
N ALA A 47 5.21 -12.23 5.71
CA ALA A 47 4.26 -11.51 6.56
C ALA A 47 3.83 -10.17 5.92
N GLU A 48 4.76 -9.41 5.33
CA GLU A 48 4.46 -8.17 4.63
C GLU A 48 3.61 -8.38 3.39
N LEU A 49 3.89 -9.43 2.60
CA LEU A 49 3.07 -9.81 1.45
C LEU A 49 1.62 -10.12 1.85
N VAL A 50 1.45 -10.87 2.95
CA VAL A 50 0.12 -11.14 3.51
C VAL A 50 -0.57 -9.85 3.92
N ASP A 51 0.13 -8.93 4.58
CA ASP A 51 -0.43 -7.67 5.05
C ASP A 51 -0.82 -6.73 3.90
N ILE A 52 0.02 -6.61 2.86
CA ILE A 52 -0.28 -5.81 1.65
C ILE A 52 -1.48 -6.42 0.91
N SER A 53 -1.50 -7.75 0.74
CA SER A 53 -2.61 -8.46 0.10
C SER A 53 -3.92 -8.25 0.84
N LYS A 54 -3.92 -8.34 2.17
CA LYS A 54 -5.09 -8.05 3.02
C LYS A 54 -5.58 -6.61 2.87
N ARG A 55 -4.68 -5.63 2.70
CA ARG A 55 -5.07 -4.23 2.46
C ARG A 55 -5.80 -4.07 1.12
N TRP A 56 -5.38 -4.79 0.08
CA TRP A 56 -6.13 -4.79 -1.18
C TRP A 56 -7.49 -5.47 -1.06
N LEU A 57 -7.56 -6.63 -0.40
CA LEU A 57 -8.83 -7.32 -0.14
C LEU A 57 -9.80 -6.47 0.69
N LEU A 58 -9.28 -5.72 1.66
CA LEU A 58 -10.04 -4.75 2.44
C LEU A 58 -10.71 -3.71 1.55
N VAL A 59 -9.94 -3.08 0.65
CA VAL A 59 -10.44 -2.07 -0.29
C VAL A 59 -11.59 -2.63 -1.14
N LYS A 60 -11.45 -3.86 -1.65
CA LYS A 60 -12.51 -4.53 -2.42
C LYS A 60 -13.79 -4.80 -1.61
N GLU A 61 -13.69 -5.17 -0.34
CA GLU A 61 -14.88 -5.42 0.49
C GLU A 61 -15.58 -4.12 0.91
N ILE A 62 -14.81 -3.04 1.14
CA ILE A 62 -15.41 -1.73 1.41
C ILE A 62 -16.23 -1.27 0.20
N GLU A 63 -15.70 -1.44 -1.02
CA GLU A 63 -16.43 -1.11 -2.26
C GLU A 63 -17.73 -1.91 -2.40
N LYS A 64 -17.74 -3.19 -2.01
CA LYS A 64 -18.95 -4.03 -2.01
C LYS A 64 -19.98 -3.66 -0.93
N GLY A 65 -19.70 -2.67 -0.08
CA GLY A 65 -20.58 -2.29 1.02
C GLY A 65 -20.51 -3.22 2.24
N THR A 66 -19.48 -4.07 2.35
CA THR A 66 -19.31 -4.94 3.53
C THR A 66 -18.98 -4.09 4.76
N THR A 67 -19.54 -4.44 5.93
CA THR A 67 -19.33 -3.64 7.13
C THR A 67 -17.90 -3.79 7.65
N GLN A 68 -17.37 -2.74 8.31
CA GLN A 68 -16.02 -2.77 8.88
C GLN A 68 -15.84 -3.90 9.90
N ARG A 69 -16.89 -4.25 10.65
CA ARG A 69 -16.87 -5.34 11.64
C ARG A 69 -16.72 -6.70 10.98
N GLU A 70 -17.41 -6.93 9.87
CA GLU A 70 -17.29 -8.18 9.09
C GLU A 70 -15.91 -8.29 8.45
N ILE A 71 -15.40 -7.20 7.90
CA ILE A 71 -14.05 -7.11 7.33
C ILE A 71 -12.99 -7.45 8.39
N ALA A 72 -13.12 -6.90 9.60
CA ALA A 72 -12.22 -7.18 10.73
C ALA A 72 -12.18 -8.69 11.05
N LYS A 73 -13.35 -9.33 11.13
CA LYS A 73 -13.48 -10.77 11.39
C LYS A 73 -12.89 -11.61 10.26
N LYS A 74 -13.18 -11.25 9.01
CA LYS A 74 -12.77 -11.99 7.81
C LYS A 74 -11.26 -11.98 7.58
N TYR A 75 -10.62 -10.83 7.73
CA TYR A 75 -9.18 -10.67 7.43
C TYR A 75 -8.28 -10.59 8.67
N ARG A 76 -8.87 -10.68 9.87
CA ARG A 76 -8.16 -10.52 11.15
C ARG A 76 -7.40 -9.19 11.21
N LEU A 77 -8.05 -8.12 10.74
CA LEU A 77 -7.50 -6.76 10.75
C LEU A 77 -8.08 -5.99 11.94
N SER A 78 -7.25 -5.16 12.57
CA SER A 78 -7.73 -4.24 13.61
C SER A 78 -8.60 -3.14 13.00
N LEU A 79 -9.59 -2.64 13.74
CA LEU A 79 -10.48 -1.58 13.27
C LEU A 79 -9.72 -0.32 12.84
N CYS A 80 -8.61 0.01 13.51
CA CYS A 80 -7.72 1.12 13.14
C CYS A 80 -7.13 0.97 11.71
N LYS A 81 -6.71 -0.24 11.32
CA LYS A 81 -6.22 -0.51 9.95
C LYS A 81 -7.34 -0.29 8.92
N ILE A 82 -8.57 -0.66 9.27
CA ILE A 82 -9.76 -0.55 8.40
C ILE A 82 -10.20 0.91 8.22
N THR A 83 -10.25 1.69 9.31
CA THR A 83 -10.69 3.09 9.26
C THR A 83 -9.75 3.95 8.42
N ARG A 84 -8.44 3.71 8.49
CA ARG A 84 -7.47 4.38 7.59
C ARG A 84 -7.72 4.01 6.12
N GLY A 85 -7.85 2.72 5.80
CA GLY A 85 -8.12 2.28 4.43
C GLY A 85 -9.44 2.84 3.86
N SER A 86 -10.50 2.87 4.69
CA SER A 86 -11.78 3.47 4.31
C SER A 86 -11.69 4.98 4.04
N LYS A 87 -10.88 5.72 4.80
CA LYS A 87 -10.64 7.15 4.54
C LYS A 87 -9.90 7.37 3.22
N GLU A 88 -8.88 6.58 2.93
CA GLU A 88 -8.12 6.68 1.67
C GLU A 88 -8.99 6.36 0.44
N LEU A 89 -9.92 5.42 0.56
CA LEU A 89 -10.86 5.09 -0.53
C LEU A 89 -11.85 6.21 -0.83
N LYS A 90 -12.29 6.96 0.19
CA LYS A 90 -13.31 8.02 0.07
C LYS A 90 -12.80 9.36 -0.47
N LYS A 91 -11.51 9.49 -0.77
CA LYS A 91 -10.94 10.73 -1.34
C LYS A 91 -11.36 10.87 -2.80
N ASP A 92 -11.64 12.10 -3.23
CA ASP A 92 -12.11 12.44 -4.59
C ASP A 92 -11.17 11.99 -5.72
N TYR A 93 -9.91 11.66 -5.40
CA TYR A 93 -8.91 11.12 -6.33
C TYR A 93 -8.22 9.87 -5.77
N SER A 94 -8.97 9.01 -5.09
CA SER A 94 -8.42 7.79 -4.54
C SER A 94 -7.79 6.92 -5.65
N ALA A 95 -6.48 6.67 -5.54
CA ALA A 95 -5.80 5.71 -6.41
C ALA A 95 -6.45 4.33 -6.31
N PHE A 96 -6.98 3.98 -5.13
CA PHE A 96 -7.74 2.75 -4.96
C PHE A 96 -8.98 2.71 -5.85
N ARG A 97 -9.77 3.79 -5.92
CA ARG A 97 -10.97 3.82 -6.76
C ARG A 97 -10.61 3.64 -8.24
N LYS A 98 -9.62 4.39 -8.71
CA LYS A 98 -9.13 4.31 -10.10
C LYS A 98 -8.66 2.92 -10.50
N LEU A 99 -8.07 2.16 -9.57
CA LEU A 99 -7.63 0.78 -9.82
C LEU A 99 -8.77 -0.23 -9.67
N LEU A 100 -9.72 -0.01 -8.76
CA LEU A 100 -10.92 -0.84 -8.64
C LEU A 100 -11.78 -0.76 -9.91
N ASP A 101 -11.87 0.40 -10.56
CA ASP A 101 -12.64 0.56 -11.79
C ASP A 101 -12.00 -0.17 -13.00
N ARG A 102 -10.79 -0.74 -12.86
CA ARG A 102 -10.09 -1.52 -13.90
C ARG A 102 -10.29 -3.04 -13.81
N ILE A 103 -10.95 -3.53 -12.75
CA ILE A 103 -11.21 -4.95 -12.50
C ILE A 103 -12.70 -5.26 -12.57
#